data_AF-A0A1L6I5F4-F1
#
_entry.id   AF-A0A1L6I5F4-F1
#
_cell.length_a   1.000
_cell.length_b   1.000
_cell.length_c   1.000
_cell.angle_alpha   90.00
_cell.angle_beta   90.00
_cell.angle_gamma   90.00
#
_symmetry.space_group_name_H-M   'P 1'
#
loop_
_entity.id
_entity.type
_entity.pdbx_description
1 polymer ?
#
loop_
_entity_poly.entity_id
_entity_poly.type
_entity_poly.pdbx_seq_one_letter_code
_entity_poly.pdbx_strand_id
1 'polypeptide(L)'
;MNRKVMVACLVGAVIAIPASAQTPQKTNPMKMKCEDFLAVDEAYRPAVVYYLAGVDKLGITETDTMTVDTATPIAALVGECQKSPKASLHTKVRAMYKSGQLKLFDHH
;
A
#
# COMPACT_ATOMS: atom_id res chain seq x y z
N MET A 1 -11.20 63.78 5.80
CA MET A 1 -12.11 63.37 6.90
C MET A 1 -12.81 62.09 6.47
N ASN A 2 -12.20 60.93 6.72
CA ASN A 2 -12.24 60.13 7.96
C ASN A 2 -13.20 58.95 7.78
N ARG A 3 -12.61 57.76 7.64
CA ARG A 3 -12.61 56.72 8.69
C ARG A 3 -13.88 55.88 8.55
N LYS A 4 -13.83 54.68 7.96
CA LYS A 4 -13.30 53.50 8.65
C LYS A 4 -12.90 52.43 7.61
N VAL A 5 -11.60 52.14 7.57
CA VAL A 5 -11.08 50.84 7.13
C VAL A 5 -11.45 49.86 8.24
N MET A 6 -12.35 48.91 7.95
CA MET A 6 -12.64 47.80 8.86
C MET A 6 -11.88 46.57 8.35
N VAL A 7 -10.65 46.42 8.84
CA VAL A 7 -9.89 45.17 8.76
C VAL A 7 -10.62 44.15 9.63
N ALA A 8 -11.29 43.19 9.01
CA ALA A 8 -11.79 42.00 9.70
C ALA A 8 -10.76 40.88 9.53
N CYS A 9 -9.88 40.76 10.52
CA CYS A 9 -9.09 39.54 10.75
C CYS A 9 -10.04 38.38 11.04
N LEU A 10 -10.33 37.55 10.04
CA LEU A 10 -10.97 36.24 10.25
C LEU A 10 -9.89 35.15 10.17
N VAL A 11 -9.28 34.99 11.34
CA VAL A 11 -8.73 33.76 11.93
C VAL A 11 -8.86 32.52 11.04
N GLY A 12 -7.72 32.05 10.54
CA GLY A 12 -7.59 30.72 9.96
C GLY A 12 -7.84 29.66 11.03
N ALA A 13 -9.07 29.15 11.08
CA ALA A 13 -9.38 27.93 11.79
C ALA A 13 -8.87 26.76 10.93
N VAL A 14 -7.63 26.33 11.15
CA VAL A 14 -7.17 25.02 10.69
C VAL A 14 -7.99 24.01 11.50
N ILE A 15 -9.04 23.48 10.88
CA ILE A 15 -9.82 22.38 11.46
C ILE A 15 -8.88 21.17 11.45
N ALA A 16 -8.17 20.95 12.55
CA ALA A 16 -7.46 19.69 12.76
C ALA A 16 -8.54 18.61 12.85
N ILE A 17 -8.79 17.91 11.74
CA ILE A 17 -9.67 16.74 11.74
C ILE A 17 -8.99 15.74 12.68
N PRO A 18 -9.61 15.37 13.81
CA PRO A 18 -9.05 14.32 14.65
C PRO A 18 -9.04 13.05 13.80
N ALA A 19 -7.85 12.53 13.49
CA ALA A 19 -7.72 11.21 12.91
C ALA A 19 -8.31 10.22 13.92
N SER A 20 -9.54 9.78 13.68
CA SER A 20 -10.18 8.74 14.48
C SER A 20 -9.29 7.51 14.43
N ALA A 21 -8.74 7.11 15.57
CA ALA A 21 -7.97 5.88 15.68
C ALA A 21 -8.90 4.71 15.31
N GLN A 22 -8.72 4.17 14.11
CA GLN A 22 -9.43 2.98 13.66
C GLN A 22 -8.98 1.80 14.53
N THR A 23 -9.92 0.99 15.01
CA THR A 23 -9.59 -0.26 15.68
C THR A 23 -8.71 -1.11 14.76
N PRO A 24 -7.57 -1.65 15.22
CA PRO A 24 -6.68 -2.42 14.36
C PRO A 24 -7.42 -3.60 13.74
N GLN A 25 -7.65 -3.52 12.42
CA GLN A 25 -8.29 -4.60 11.69
C GLN A 25 -7.27 -5.71 11.47
N LYS A 26 -7.51 -6.87 12.11
CA LYS A 26 -6.69 -8.06 11.91
C LYS A 26 -7.13 -8.75 10.63
N THR A 27 -6.16 -9.08 9.78
CA THR A 27 -6.38 -9.84 8.57
C THR A 27 -5.21 -10.79 8.32
N ASN A 28 -5.45 -11.86 7.58
CA ASN A 28 -4.42 -12.80 7.17
C ASN A 28 -4.15 -12.60 5.67
N PRO A 29 -3.03 -11.98 5.28
CA PRO A 29 -2.68 -11.77 3.88
C PRO A 29 -2.69 -13.04 3.02
N MET A 30 -2.37 -14.21 3.58
CA MET A 30 -2.38 -15.49 2.84
C MET A 30 -3.78 -15.91 2.38
N LYS A 31 -4.83 -15.40 3.05
CA LYS A 31 -6.23 -15.70 2.74
C LYS A 31 -6.91 -14.60 1.91
N MET A 32 -6.23 -13.48 1.66
CA MET A 32 -6.80 -12.37 0.89
C MET A 32 -7.04 -12.74 -0.57
N LYS A 33 -8.11 -12.18 -1.11
CA LYS A 33 -8.32 -12.02 -2.54
C LYS A 33 -7.71 -10.69 -3.01
N CYS A 34 -7.58 -10.55 -4.33
CA CYS A 34 -7.15 -9.30 -4.93
C CYS A 34 -8.06 -8.12 -4.57
N GLU A 35 -9.37 -8.32 -4.46
CA GLU A 35 -10.31 -7.26 -4.02
C GLU A 35 -10.07 -6.81 -2.58
N ASP A 36 -9.71 -7.73 -1.67
CA ASP A 36 -9.35 -7.39 -0.30
C ASP A 36 -8.09 -6.52 -0.28
N PHE A 37 -7.11 -6.83 -1.12
CA PHE A 37 -5.88 -6.04 -1.26
C PHE A 37 -6.13 -4.64 -1.82
N LEU A 38 -7.02 -4.50 -2.79
CA LEU A 38 -7.39 -3.20 -3.36
C LEU A 38 -8.04 -2.28 -2.31
N ALA A 39 -8.74 -2.87 -1.34
CA ALA A 39 -9.34 -2.15 -0.21
C ALA A 39 -8.34 -1.79 0.90
N VAL A 40 -7.12 -2.34 0.88
CA VAL A 40 -6.05 -1.91 1.80
C VAL A 40 -5.59 -0.51 1.40
N ASP A 41 -5.45 0.36 2.40
CA ASP A 41 -4.88 1.70 2.24
C ASP A 41 -3.53 1.60 1.52
N GLU A 42 -3.30 2.50 0.57
CA GLU A 42 -2.17 2.44 -0.33
C GLU A 42 -0.83 2.42 0.42
N ALA A 43 -0.75 3.12 1.57
CA ALA A 43 0.43 3.17 2.41
C ALA A 43 0.77 1.81 3.06
N TYR A 44 -0.21 0.92 3.22
CA TYR A 44 -0.04 -0.40 3.82
C TYR A 44 0.07 -1.55 2.81
N ARG A 45 -0.23 -1.30 1.53
CA ARG A 45 -0.10 -2.31 0.46
C ARG A 45 1.31 -2.91 0.37
N PRO A 46 2.42 -2.14 0.44
CA PRO A 46 3.77 -2.72 0.43
C PRO A 46 3.98 -3.72 1.56
N ALA A 47 3.52 -3.40 2.78
CA ALA A 47 3.68 -4.27 3.94
C ALA A 47 2.97 -5.63 3.75
N VAL A 48 1.78 -5.63 3.14
CA VAL A 48 1.05 -6.86 2.80
C VAL A 48 1.86 -7.72 1.83
N VAL A 49 2.44 -7.11 0.80
CA VAL A 49 3.21 -7.85 -0.21
C VAL A 49 4.54 -8.37 0.36
N TYR A 50 5.25 -7.57 1.16
CA TYR A 50 6.45 -8.01 1.86
C TYR A 50 6.17 -9.16 2.84
N TYR A 51 5.04 -9.11 3.55
CA TYR A 51 4.62 -10.21 4.40
C TYR A 51 4.42 -11.50 3.59
N LEU A 52 3.70 -11.43 2.47
CA LEU A 52 3.49 -12.57 1.59
C LEU A 52 4.81 -13.12 1.04
N ALA A 53 5.70 -12.23 0.61
CA ALA A 53 7.00 -12.62 0.08
C ALA A 53 7.85 -13.38 1.10
N GLY A 54 7.86 -12.91 2.36
CA GLY A 54 8.57 -13.55 3.45
C GLY A 54 7.94 -14.87 3.92
N VAL A 55 6.62 -14.90 4.13
CA VAL A 55 5.90 -16.10 4.61
C VAL A 55 5.90 -17.21 3.57
N ASP A 56 5.71 -16.86 2.31
CA ASP A 56 5.66 -17.82 1.22
C ASP A 56 7.06 -18.23 0.72
N LYS A 57 8.11 -17.63 1.30
CA LYS A 57 9.52 -17.83 0.96
C LYS A 57 9.71 -17.84 -0.55
N LEU A 58 9.49 -16.70 -1.20
CA LEU A 58 9.60 -16.56 -2.66
C LEU A 58 11.02 -16.83 -3.23
N GLY A 59 11.88 -17.55 -2.53
CA GLY A 59 13.29 -17.73 -2.85
C GLY A 59 14.18 -16.64 -2.25
N ILE A 60 13.61 -15.74 -1.44
CA ILE A 60 14.31 -14.62 -0.84
C ILE A 60 15.23 -15.11 0.28
N THR A 61 16.47 -14.63 0.29
CA THR A 61 17.54 -14.96 1.23
C THR A 61 18.03 -13.72 1.97
N GLU A 62 18.84 -13.90 3.01
CA GLU A 62 19.38 -12.78 3.82
C GLU A 62 20.34 -11.87 3.04
N THR A 63 20.86 -12.33 1.90
CA THR A 63 21.77 -11.57 1.04
C THR A 63 21.06 -10.75 -0.04
N ASP A 64 19.76 -10.97 -0.22
CA ASP A 64 18.96 -10.22 -1.21
C ASP A 64 18.69 -8.80 -0.72
N THR A 65 18.63 -7.86 -1.66
CA THR A 65 18.27 -6.48 -1.36
C THR A 65 16.80 -6.23 -1.65
N MET A 66 16.15 -5.42 -0.81
CA MET A 66 14.75 -5.02 -1.00
C MET A 66 14.64 -3.64 -1.67
N THR A 67 13.60 -3.47 -2.48
CA THR A 67 13.31 -2.18 -3.13
C THR A 67 12.60 -1.24 -2.14
N VAL A 68 13.21 -0.10 -1.83
CA VAL A 68 12.61 0.90 -0.93
C VAL A 68 11.48 1.67 -1.62
N ASP A 69 11.67 2.06 -2.90
CA ASP A 69 10.60 2.66 -3.70
C ASP A 69 9.71 1.59 -4.31
N THR A 70 8.60 1.32 -3.62
CA THR A 70 7.66 0.28 -4.01
C THR A 70 6.50 0.79 -4.88
N ALA A 71 6.45 2.08 -5.22
CA ALA A 71 5.28 2.66 -5.89
C ALA A 71 4.98 1.96 -7.23
N THR A 72 6.00 1.80 -8.07
CA THR A 72 5.88 1.15 -9.39
C THR A 72 5.53 -0.35 -9.28
N PRO A 73 6.28 -1.20 -8.55
CA PRO A 73 5.95 -2.62 -8.47
C PRO A 73 4.59 -2.88 -7.81
N ILE A 74 4.18 -2.07 -6.83
CA ILE A 74 2.86 -2.19 -6.20
C ILE A 74 1.75 -1.73 -7.15
N ALA A 75 1.94 -0.66 -7.91
CA ALA A 75 0.98 -0.22 -8.93
C ALA A 75 0.76 -1.31 -10.00
N ALA A 76 1.82 -2.02 -10.41
CA ALA A 76 1.69 -3.15 -11.32
C ALA A 76 0.80 -4.27 -10.75
N LEU A 77 1.02 -4.65 -9.48
CA LEU A 77 0.17 -5.63 -8.79
C LEU A 77 -1.28 -5.15 -8.65
N VAL A 78 -1.50 -3.87 -8.32
CA VAL A 78 -2.83 -3.27 -8.25
C VAL A 78 -3.56 -3.39 -9.60
N GLY A 79 -2.92 -3.01 -10.70
CA GLY A 79 -3.51 -3.12 -12.03
C GLY A 79 -3.85 -4.58 -12.41
N GLU A 80 -3.00 -5.52 -12.02
CA GLU A 80 -3.25 -6.94 -12.20
C GLU A 80 -4.39 -7.48 -11.31
N CYS A 81 -4.51 -6.99 -10.08
CA CYS A 81 -5.60 -7.35 -9.17
C CYS A 81 -6.95 -6.75 -9.61
N GLN A 82 -6.97 -5.56 -10.21
CA GLN A 82 -8.19 -4.97 -10.79
C GLN A 82 -8.76 -5.85 -11.93
N LYS A 83 -7.90 -6.51 -12.72
CA LYS A 83 -8.33 -7.43 -13.78
C LYS A 83 -8.91 -8.73 -13.24
N SER A 84 -8.48 -9.17 -12.06
CA SER A 84 -8.86 -10.45 -11.47
C SER A 84 -9.19 -10.33 -9.97
N PRO A 85 -10.25 -9.59 -9.58
CA PRO A 85 -10.50 -9.23 -8.17
C PRO A 85 -10.72 -10.45 -7.26
N LYS A 86 -11.28 -11.53 -7.79
CA LYS A 86 -11.58 -12.75 -7.03
C LYS A 86 -10.38 -13.71 -6.87
N ALA A 87 -9.27 -13.43 -7.55
CA ALA A 87 -8.08 -14.27 -7.51
C ALA A 87 -7.41 -14.24 -6.13
N SER A 88 -6.76 -15.33 -5.77
CA SER A 88 -5.91 -15.42 -4.57
C SER A 88 -4.74 -14.45 -4.67
N LEU A 89 -4.59 -13.57 -3.68
CA LEU A 89 -3.54 -12.55 -3.65
C LEU A 89 -2.14 -13.19 -3.60
N HIS A 90 -1.89 -14.15 -2.69
CA HIS A 90 -0.58 -14.78 -2.56
C HIS A 90 -0.16 -15.50 -3.85
N THR A 91 -1.12 -16.15 -4.51
CA THR A 91 -0.87 -16.85 -5.78
C THR A 91 -0.49 -15.85 -6.88
N LYS A 92 -1.17 -14.70 -6.92
CA LYS A 92 -0.87 -13.63 -7.87
C LYS A 92 0.50 -13.00 -7.63
N VAL A 93 0.81 -12.67 -6.37
CA VAL A 93 2.13 -12.15 -5.96
C VAL A 93 3.24 -13.13 -6.34
N ARG A 94 3.10 -14.41 -6.00
CA ARG A 94 4.06 -15.46 -6.37
C ARG A 94 4.26 -15.55 -7.88
N ALA A 95 3.18 -15.53 -8.65
CA ALA A 95 3.25 -15.62 -10.11
C ALA A 95 3.96 -14.41 -10.72
N MET A 96 3.60 -13.20 -10.29
CA MET A 96 4.22 -11.97 -10.78
C MET A 96 5.70 -11.89 -10.40
N TYR A 97 6.05 -12.30 -9.18
CA TYR A 97 7.45 -12.40 -8.73
C TYR A 97 8.26 -13.35 -9.62
N LYS A 98 7.79 -14.59 -9.80
CA LYS A 98 8.47 -15.60 -10.63
C LYS A 98 8.60 -15.20 -12.10
N SER A 99 7.69 -14.35 -12.60
CA SER A 99 7.75 -13.81 -13.96
C SER A 99 8.61 -12.54 -14.10
N GLY A 100 9.17 -12.02 -13.00
CA GLY A 100 9.95 -10.78 -12.98
C GLY A 100 9.13 -9.49 -13.10
N GLN A 101 7.79 -9.58 -13.05
CA GLN A 101 6.87 -8.45 -13.12
C GLN A 101 6.77 -7.70 -11.78
N LEU A 102 7.04 -8.38 -10.67
CA LEU A 102 7.05 -7.81 -9.33
C LEU A 102 8.49 -7.65 -8.83
N LYS A 103 9.10 -6.51 -9.18
CA LYS A 103 10.49 -6.17 -8.82
C LYS A 103 10.54 -5.54 -7.42
N LEU A 104 10.43 -6.39 -6.39
CA LEU A 104 10.55 -5.97 -5.00
C LEU A 104 11.87 -6.42 -4.35
N PHE A 105 12.55 -7.40 -4.96
CA PHE A 105 13.77 -8.00 -4.45
C PHE A 105 14.77 -8.19 -5.59
N ASP A 106 16.06 -8.03 -5.28
CA ASP A 106 17.17 -8.28 -6.21
C ASP A 106 18.05 -9.41 -5.63
N HIS A 107 18.29 -10.42 -6.46
CA HIS A 107 19.14 -11.57 -6.14
C HIS A 107 20.55 -11.27 -6.64
N HIS A 108 21.50 -11.15 -5.71
CA HIS A 108 22.92 -10.96 -6.01
C HIS A 108 23.67 -12.29 -6.11
#